data_AF-A0A1F5L3W0-F1
#
_entry.id   AF-A0A1F5L3W0-F1
#
_cell.length_a   1.000
_cell.length_b   1.000
_cell.length_c   1.000
_cell.angle_alpha   90.00
_cell.angle_beta   90.00
_cell.angle_gamma   90.00
#
_symmetry.space_group_name_H-M   'P 1'
#
loop_
_entity.id
_entity.type
_entity.pdbx_description
1 polymer ?
#
loop_
_entity_poly.entity_id
_entity_poly.type
_entity_poly.pdbx_seq_one_letter_code
_entity_poly.pdbx_strand_id
1 'polypeptide(L)'
;MSDRMWRYGIHSLLEILQRNLPETSKHMLCFIEMVSLVLKRLVLSNSALGDSLFEQLGDVARYGMFAAKMDSRHWKFMSQYWYQKAADRHPGSGKFQHHVAVLSQSDPLRTLFYLTKALISVQPFPDTRVTFGRFFNDWANSAPRKITMTTSFIAAHCVLLAGDSIQRFMTLTNDFLSLLPLYLQHHGHQGQHTAYIMSCNLASVFNYGDPAFMAMVSSQSRSGHTPQTNQLGLANQKQAYGVHLTFQTLSVLLQYGNSHNSVPAIHISLAFLCAVVGYLTSQ
;
A
#
# COMPACT_ATOMS: atom_id res chain seq x y z
N MET A 1 -2.80 16.18 -21.16
CA MET A 1 -3.21 15.55 -22.44
C MET A 1 -4.73 15.52 -22.49
N SER A 2 -5.37 15.72 -23.65
CA SER A 2 -6.84 15.65 -23.72
C SER A 2 -7.34 14.23 -23.42
N ASP A 3 -8.40 14.11 -22.61
CA ASP A 3 -9.05 12.84 -22.28
C ASP A 3 -9.46 12.05 -23.54
N ARG A 4 -9.89 12.75 -24.59
CA ARG A 4 -10.23 12.13 -25.88
C ARG A 4 -9.03 11.45 -26.54
N MET A 5 -7.84 12.08 -26.50
CA MET A 5 -6.64 11.51 -27.11
C MET A 5 -6.17 10.27 -26.35
N TRP A 6 -6.27 10.28 -25.01
CA TRP A 6 -6.01 9.09 -24.20
C TRP A 6 -6.97 7.96 -24.56
N ARG A 7 -8.27 8.24 -24.44
CA ARG A 7 -9.32 7.23 -24.56
C ARG A 7 -9.40 6.62 -25.97
N TYR A 8 -9.42 7.45 -27.00
CA TYR A 8 -9.68 7.01 -28.37
C TYR A 8 -8.41 6.85 -29.21
N GLY A 9 -7.31 7.53 -28.86
CA GLY A 9 -6.07 7.51 -29.61
C GLY A 9 -5.01 6.56 -29.06
N ILE A 10 -5.08 6.19 -27.78
CA ILE A 10 -4.06 5.35 -27.13
C ILE A 10 -4.70 4.10 -26.52
N HIS A 11 -5.61 4.28 -25.56
CA HIS A 11 -6.16 3.17 -24.77
C HIS A 11 -6.93 2.17 -25.63
N SER A 12 -7.86 2.64 -26.46
CA SER A 12 -8.62 1.79 -27.39
C SER A 12 -7.72 0.96 -28.32
N LEU A 13 -6.64 1.54 -28.83
CA LEU A 13 -5.68 0.83 -29.69
C LEU A 13 -4.90 -0.21 -28.90
N LEU A 14 -4.48 0.09 -27.66
CA LEU A 14 -3.82 -0.87 -26.78
C LEU A 14 -4.73 -2.06 -26.46
N GLU A 15 -6.02 -1.83 -26.22
CA GLU A 15 -6.99 -2.91 -26.02
C GLU A 15 -7.13 -3.81 -27.26
N ILE A 16 -7.26 -3.20 -28.45
CA ILE A 16 -7.37 -3.95 -29.72
C ILE A 16 -6.11 -4.79 -29.93
N LEU A 17 -4.93 -4.21 -29.71
CA LEU A 17 -3.67 -4.91 -29.86
C LEU A 17 -3.56 -6.06 -28.85
N GLN A 18 -3.89 -5.82 -27.58
CA GLN A 18 -3.83 -6.85 -26.53
C GLN A 18 -4.75 -8.05 -26.80
N ARG A 19 -5.97 -7.81 -27.31
CA ARG A 19 -6.95 -8.88 -27.61
C ARG A 19 -6.48 -9.83 -28.72
N ASN A 20 -5.59 -9.37 -29.60
CA ASN A 20 -5.06 -10.12 -30.73
C ASN A 20 -3.61 -10.58 -30.49
N LEU A 21 -3.23 -10.78 -29.23
CA LEU A 21 -1.97 -11.43 -28.89
C LEU A 21 -2.11 -12.96 -29.06
N PRO A 22 -1.09 -13.66 -29.58
CA PRO A 22 0.30 -13.19 -29.74
C PRO A 22 0.62 -12.47 -31.07
N GLU A 23 -0.28 -12.46 -32.05
CA GLU A 23 -0.02 -12.01 -33.43
C GLU A 23 0.42 -10.54 -33.52
N THR A 24 -0.13 -9.69 -32.65
CA THR A 24 0.14 -8.24 -32.61
C THR A 24 1.33 -7.84 -31.75
N SER A 25 2.05 -8.77 -31.12
CA SER A 25 3.08 -8.47 -30.11
C SER A 25 4.09 -7.40 -30.57
N LYS A 26 4.67 -7.55 -31.77
CA LYS A 26 5.62 -6.58 -32.32
C LYS A 26 5.00 -5.19 -32.53
N HIS A 27 3.79 -5.13 -33.08
CA HIS A 27 3.06 -3.88 -33.31
C HIS A 27 2.73 -3.18 -31.98
N MET A 28 2.31 -3.96 -30.98
CA MET A 28 2.02 -3.47 -29.64
C MET A 28 3.24 -2.88 -28.96
N LEU A 29 4.40 -3.52 -29.05
CA LEU A 29 5.65 -2.99 -28.49
C LEU A 29 6.07 -1.69 -29.18
N CYS A 30 6.08 -1.63 -30.51
CA CYS A 30 6.39 -0.40 -31.23
C CYS A 30 5.42 0.74 -30.85
N PHE A 31 4.13 0.44 -30.72
CA PHE A 31 3.13 1.43 -30.33
C PHE A 31 3.37 1.95 -28.90
N ILE A 32 3.62 1.04 -27.95
CA ILE A 32 3.93 1.38 -26.56
C ILE A 32 5.18 2.27 -26.47
N GLU A 33 6.24 1.95 -27.22
CA GLU A 33 7.46 2.74 -27.28
C GLU A 33 7.21 4.16 -27.81
N MET A 34 6.49 4.28 -28.93
CA MET A 34 6.15 5.60 -29.50
C MET A 34 5.31 6.45 -28.55
N VAL A 35 4.26 5.86 -27.97
CA VAL A 35 3.40 6.54 -26.99
C VAL A 35 4.22 6.96 -25.77
N SER A 36 5.05 6.07 -25.24
CA SER A 36 5.91 6.36 -24.10
C SER A 36 6.86 7.53 -24.37
N LEU A 37 7.44 7.61 -25.58
CA LEU A 37 8.29 8.74 -25.98
C LEU A 37 7.52 10.06 -26.03
N VAL A 38 6.31 10.06 -26.59
CA VAL A 38 5.45 11.26 -26.65
C VAL A 38 5.07 11.71 -25.25
N LEU A 39 4.59 10.80 -24.40
CA LEU A 39 4.18 11.11 -23.02
C LEU A 39 5.37 11.63 -22.19
N LYS A 40 6.55 11.00 -22.28
CA LYS A 40 7.77 11.48 -21.61
C LYS A 40 8.15 12.90 -22.05
N ARG A 41 8.06 13.20 -23.35
CA ARG A 41 8.31 14.56 -23.85
C ARG A 41 7.30 15.56 -23.27
N LEU A 42 6.02 15.21 -23.22
CA LEU A 42 5.00 16.09 -22.62
C LEU A 42 5.25 16.36 -21.14
N VAL A 43 5.69 15.35 -20.38
CA VAL A 43 6.10 15.52 -18.97
C VAL A 43 7.24 16.52 -18.84
N LEU A 44 8.24 16.46 -19.72
CA LEU A 44 9.38 17.38 -19.71
C LEU A 44 9.00 18.80 -20.14
N SER A 45 8.08 18.95 -21.09
CA SER A 45 7.70 20.25 -21.65
C SER A 45 6.81 21.07 -20.71
N ASN A 46 6.00 20.43 -19.86
CA ASN A 46 5.16 21.15 -18.90
C ASN A 46 4.93 20.30 -17.64
N SER A 47 5.61 20.68 -16.56
CA SER A 47 5.51 20.00 -15.27
C SER A 47 4.12 20.08 -14.64
N ALA A 48 3.27 21.03 -15.05
CA ALA A 48 1.89 21.15 -14.57
C ALA A 48 0.92 20.16 -15.25
N LEU A 49 1.30 19.56 -16.39
CA LEU A 49 0.52 18.50 -17.04
C LEU A 49 0.82 17.09 -16.47
N GLY A 50 1.81 16.98 -15.56
CA GLY A 50 2.51 15.73 -15.23
C GLY A 50 1.67 14.65 -14.55
N ASP A 51 0.66 15.03 -13.77
CA ASP A 51 -0.03 14.14 -12.84
C ASP A 51 -0.77 12.99 -13.55
N SER A 52 -1.62 13.32 -14.53
CA SER A 52 -2.28 12.32 -15.37
C SER A 52 -1.30 11.58 -16.29
N LEU A 53 -0.19 12.23 -16.68
CA LEU A 53 0.80 11.66 -17.59
C LEU A 53 1.61 10.55 -16.92
N PHE A 54 1.92 10.67 -15.62
CA PHE A 54 2.59 9.60 -14.87
C PHE A 54 1.72 8.36 -14.76
N GLU A 55 0.41 8.53 -14.52
CA GLU A 55 -0.55 7.42 -14.55
C GLU A 55 -0.56 6.74 -15.92
N GLN A 56 -0.71 7.52 -16.98
CA GLN A 56 -0.76 7.03 -18.36
C GLN A 56 0.53 6.31 -18.78
N LEU A 57 1.69 6.80 -18.36
CA LEU A 57 2.97 6.11 -18.56
C LEU A 57 3.03 4.78 -17.81
N GLY A 58 2.47 4.74 -16.60
CA GLY A 58 2.30 3.51 -15.82
C GLY A 58 1.42 2.49 -16.53
N ASP A 59 0.25 2.93 -17.01
CA ASP A 59 -0.72 2.13 -17.75
C ASP A 59 -0.13 1.58 -19.06
N VAL A 60 0.49 2.44 -19.87
CA VAL A 60 1.15 2.05 -21.13
C VAL A 60 2.24 0.99 -20.87
N ALA A 61 3.05 1.15 -19.83
CA ALA A 61 4.05 0.16 -19.47
C ALA A 61 3.44 -1.19 -19.01
N ARG A 62 2.27 -1.19 -18.38
CA ARG A 62 1.56 -2.45 -18.04
C ARG A 62 1.19 -3.25 -19.28
N TYR A 63 0.76 -2.58 -20.34
CA TYR A 63 0.47 -3.25 -21.61
C TYR A 63 1.72 -3.99 -22.16
N GLY A 64 2.92 -3.44 -21.93
CA GLY A 64 4.19 -4.07 -22.31
C GLY A 64 4.44 -5.41 -21.62
N MET A 65 3.91 -5.60 -20.40
CA MET A 65 3.99 -6.88 -19.68
C MET A 65 3.27 -8.01 -20.42
N PHE A 66 2.20 -7.70 -21.16
CA PHE A 66 1.47 -8.69 -21.97
C PHE A 66 2.16 -8.93 -23.31
N ALA A 67 2.69 -7.87 -23.93
CA ALA A 67 3.28 -7.92 -25.26
C ALA A 67 4.67 -8.59 -25.29
N ALA A 68 5.53 -8.33 -24.29
CA ALA A 68 6.89 -8.86 -24.22
C ALA A 68 7.02 -9.93 -23.12
N LYS A 69 6.59 -11.17 -23.41
CA LYS A 69 6.63 -12.29 -22.45
C LYS A 69 8.02 -12.50 -21.83
N MET A 70 9.08 -12.44 -22.65
CA MET A 70 10.47 -12.65 -22.20
C MET A 70 11.05 -11.48 -21.40
N ASP A 71 10.52 -10.26 -21.57
CA ASP A 71 11.00 -9.04 -20.92
C ASP A 71 9.93 -8.38 -20.02
N SER A 72 8.99 -9.20 -19.53
CA SER A 72 7.90 -8.72 -18.66
C SER A 72 8.40 -8.06 -17.38
N ARG A 73 9.61 -8.40 -16.93
CA ARG A 73 10.27 -7.78 -15.77
C ARG A 73 10.65 -6.32 -16.03
N HIS A 74 11.21 -5.99 -17.20
CA HIS A 74 11.51 -4.60 -17.56
C HIS A 74 10.23 -3.76 -17.58
N TRP A 75 9.17 -4.25 -18.22
CA TRP A 75 7.89 -3.55 -18.29
C TRP A 75 7.21 -3.39 -16.92
N LYS A 76 7.28 -4.42 -16.07
CA LYS A 76 6.81 -4.33 -14.68
C LYS A 76 7.57 -3.26 -13.90
N PHE A 77 8.90 -3.20 -14.04
CA PHE A 77 9.72 -2.16 -13.42
C PHE A 77 9.33 -0.76 -13.93
N MET A 78 9.22 -0.58 -15.26
CA MET A 78 8.84 0.71 -15.85
C MET A 78 7.46 1.18 -15.38
N SER A 79 6.50 0.27 -15.32
CA SER A 79 5.16 0.57 -14.81
C SER A 79 5.20 0.98 -13.34
N GLN A 80 5.92 0.24 -12.51
CA GLN A 80 6.07 0.54 -11.09
C GLN A 80 6.75 1.90 -10.86
N TYR A 81 7.79 2.22 -11.64
CA TYR A 81 8.49 3.49 -11.59
C TYR A 81 7.53 4.68 -11.81
N TRP A 82 6.68 4.60 -12.85
CA TRP A 82 5.77 5.69 -13.18
C TRP A 82 4.63 5.85 -12.18
N TYR A 83 4.03 4.76 -11.70
CA TYR A 83 3.05 4.87 -10.63
C TYR A 83 3.67 5.35 -9.31
N GLN A 84 4.93 5.03 -9.03
CA GLN A 84 5.63 5.56 -7.85
C GLN A 84 5.83 7.08 -7.98
N LYS A 85 6.19 7.59 -9.17
CA LYS A 85 6.22 9.04 -9.43
C LYS A 85 4.85 9.71 -9.25
N ALA A 86 3.78 9.07 -9.71
CA ALA A 86 2.42 9.56 -9.47
C ALA A 86 2.07 9.57 -7.98
N ALA A 87 2.42 8.52 -7.25
CA ALA A 87 2.19 8.37 -5.82
C ALA A 87 2.98 9.39 -4.98
N ASP A 88 4.21 9.72 -5.38
CA ASP A 88 5.05 10.73 -4.71
C ASP A 88 4.46 12.14 -4.86
N ARG A 89 3.83 12.42 -6.01
CA ARG A 89 3.19 13.71 -6.30
C ARG A 89 1.78 13.83 -5.72
N HIS A 90 1.11 12.70 -5.53
CA HIS A 90 -0.22 12.62 -4.90
C HIS A 90 -0.22 11.66 -3.71
N PRO A 91 0.49 12.00 -2.62
CA PRO A 91 0.59 11.11 -1.46
C PRO A 91 -0.76 10.83 -0.80
N GLY A 92 -1.74 11.72 -0.97
CA GLY A 92 -3.11 11.57 -0.48
C GLY A 92 -4.05 10.73 -1.36
N SER A 93 -3.63 10.29 -2.54
CA SER A 93 -4.46 9.47 -3.44
C SER A 93 -4.19 7.98 -3.25
N GLY A 94 -5.20 7.26 -2.77
CA GLY A 94 -5.10 5.81 -2.57
C GLY A 94 -4.99 5.02 -3.88
N LYS A 95 -5.50 5.58 -4.99
CA LYS A 95 -5.47 4.94 -6.32
C LYS A 95 -4.03 4.64 -6.77
N PHE A 96 -3.12 5.60 -6.64
CA PHE A 96 -1.73 5.39 -7.05
C PHE A 96 -1.00 4.42 -6.12
N GLN A 97 -1.26 4.49 -4.81
CA GLN A 97 -0.72 3.52 -3.86
C GLN A 97 -1.17 2.11 -4.23
N HIS A 98 -2.45 1.92 -4.58
CA HIS A 98 -2.99 0.64 -5.05
C HIS A 98 -2.25 0.11 -6.28
N HIS A 99 -2.02 0.93 -7.31
CA HIS A 99 -1.31 0.51 -8.51
C HIS A 99 0.13 0.09 -8.20
N VAL A 100 0.84 0.82 -7.34
CA VAL A 100 2.18 0.40 -6.88
C VAL A 100 2.12 -0.93 -6.13
N ALA A 101 1.08 -1.14 -5.31
CA ALA A 101 0.91 -2.38 -4.57
C ALA A 101 0.75 -3.60 -5.48
N VAL A 102 -0.12 -3.50 -6.50
CA VAL A 102 -0.35 -4.58 -7.49
C VAL A 102 0.93 -4.99 -8.20
N LEU A 103 1.88 -4.06 -8.38
CA LEU A 103 3.17 -4.33 -9.03
C LEU A 103 4.26 -4.76 -8.04
N SER A 104 4.03 -4.66 -6.73
CA SER A 104 5.03 -4.96 -5.69
C SER A 104 5.01 -6.41 -5.20
N GLN A 105 4.28 -7.32 -5.85
CA GLN A 105 4.03 -8.70 -5.40
C GLN A 105 5.28 -9.55 -5.05
N SER A 106 6.46 -9.19 -5.53
CA SER A 106 7.72 -9.86 -5.16
C SER A 106 8.16 -9.56 -3.72
N ASP A 107 7.61 -8.51 -3.12
CA ASP A 107 7.83 -8.10 -1.74
C ASP A 107 6.48 -8.00 -1.01
N PRO A 108 6.10 -9.04 -0.24
CA PRO A 108 4.83 -9.09 0.46
C PRO A 108 4.65 -7.96 1.49
N LEU A 109 5.73 -7.52 2.15
CA LEU A 109 5.66 -6.44 3.14
C LEU A 109 5.38 -5.10 2.45
N ARG A 110 6.10 -4.82 1.35
CA ARG A 110 5.86 -3.63 0.53
C ARG A 110 4.46 -3.63 -0.09
N THR A 111 3.98 -4.80 -0.51
CA THR A 111 2.61 -4.96 -1.02
C THR A 111 1.59 -4.61 0.05
N LEU A 112 1.70 -5.18 1.26
CA LEU A 112 0.83 -4.87 2.39
C LEU A 112 0.86 -3.37 2.73
N PHE A 113 2.05 -2.76 2.75
CA PHE A 113 2.21 -1.33 2.98
C PHE A 113 1.43 -0.45 2.00
N TYR A 114 1.62 -0.65 0.70
CA TYR A 114 0.91 0.18 -0.28
C TYR A 114 -0.59 -0.09 -0.32
N LEU A 115 -0.99 -1.35 -0.11
CA LEU A 115 -2.40 -1.69 -0.04
C LEU A 115 -3.08 -1.04 1.18
N THR A 116 -2.48 -1.11 2.38
CA THR A 116 -3.05 -0.47 3.58
C THR A 116 -3.09 1.05 3.40
N LYS A 117 -2.02 1.65 2.88
CA LYS A 117 -1.96 3.08 2.56
C LYS A 117 -3.05 3.50 1.57
N ALA A 118 -3.33 2.70 0.54
CA ALA A 118 -4.40 2.98 -0.41
C ALA A 118 -5.79 3.09 0.23
N LEU A 119 -5.99 2.40 1.35
CA LEU A 119 -7.25 2.34 2.08
C LEU A 119 -7.42 3.46 3.11
N ILE A 120 -6.30 3.96 3.66
CA ILE A 120 -6.29 5.03 4.68
C ILE A 120 -5.88 6.40 4.14
N SER A 121 -5.60 6.50 2.84
CA SER A 121 -5.23 7.77 2.19
C SER A 121 -6.37 8.81 2.29
N VAL A 122 -6.04 10.10 2.17
CA VAL A 122 -7.01 11.21 2.19
C VAL A 122 -8.16 11.00 1.20
N GLN A 123 -7.83 10.46 0.02
CA GLN A 123 -8.77 9.95 -0.96
C GLN A 123 -8.59 8.42 -1.00
N PRO A 124 -9.35 7.66 -0.20
CA PRO A 124 -9.27 6.20 -0.19
C PRO A 124 -9.62 5.62 -1.57
N PHE A 125 -9.07 4.44 -1.88
CA PHE A 125 -9.45 3.67 -3.07
C PHE A 125 -10.12 2.35 -2.66
N PRO A 126 -11.47 2.31 -2.54
CA PRO A 126 -12.21 1.16 -1.98
C PRO A 126 -11.98 -0.17 -2.71
N ASP A 127 -11.79 -0.13 -4.03
CA ASP A 127 -11.52 -1.33 -4.86
C ASP A 127 -10.27 -2.09 -4.39
N THR A 128 -9.39 -1.44 -3.64
CA THR A 128 -8.26 -2.07 -2.97
C THR A 128 -8.67 -3.23 -2.06
N ARG A 129 -9.85 -3.19 -1.43
CA ARG A 129 -10.33 -4.28 -0.57
C ARG A 129 -10.36 -5.62 -1.29
N VAL A 130 -10.74 -5.63 -2.58
CA VAL A 130 -10.76 -6.85 -3.39
C VAL A 130 -9.34 -7.39 -3.61
N THR A 131 -8.40 -6.51 -3.95
CA THR A 131 -6.98 -6.89 -4.09
C THR A 131 -6.37 -7.32 -2.75
N PHE A 132 -6.76 -6.69 -1.64
CA PHE A 132 -6.36 -7.05 -0.28
C PHE A 132 -6.79 -8.48 0.08
N GLY A 133 -8.05 -8.82 -0.21
CA GLY A 133 -8.58 -10.16 0.01
C GLY A 133 -7.84 -11.21 -0.81
N ARG A 134 -7.56 -10.93 -2.09
CA ARG A 134 -6.76 -11.83 -2.94
C ARG A 134 -5.34 -12.00 -2.41
N PHE A 135 -4.66 -10.90 -2.06
CA PHE A 135 -3.33 -10.93 -1.47
C PHE A 135 -3.26 -11.84 -0.25
N PHE A 136 -4.25 -11.77 0.65
CA PHE A 136 -4.30 -12.65 1.82
C PHE A 136 -4.68 -14.09 1.52
N ASN A 137 -5.59 -14.34 0.58
CA ASN A 137 -5.90 -15.71 0.16
C ASN A 137 -4.66 -16.38 -0.47
N ASP A 138 -3.99 -15.67 -1.37
CA ASP A 138 -2.76 -16.14 -1.99
C ASP A 138 -1.68 -16.36 -0.94
N TRP A 139 -1.53 -15.42 0.01
CA TRP A 139 -0.59 -15.56 1.12
C TRP A 139 -0.91 -16.76 2.01
N ALA A 140 -2.16 -16.99 2.38
CA ALA A 140 -2.54 -18.14 3.20
C ALA A 140 -2.25 -19.48 2.50
N ASN A 141 -2.44 -19.54 1.18
CA ASN A 141 -2.21 -20.73 0.37
C ASN A 141 -0.73 -20.96 0.02
N SER A 142 0.05 -19.88 -0.09
CA SER A 142 1.48 -19.90 -0.48
C SER A 142 2.43 -19.63 0.68
N ALA A 143 1.91 -19.46 1.91
CA ALA A 143 2.66 -19.03 3.07
C ALA A 143 3.91 -19.91 3.23
N PRO A 144 5.09 -19.30 3.41
CA PRO A 144 6.28 -20.05 3.77
C PRO A 144 5.99 -20.90 5.01
N ARG A 145 6.31 -22.19 4.96
CA ARG A 145 6.22 -23.07 6.14
C ARG A 145 7.10 -22.60 7.31
N LYS A 146 8.04 -21.69 7.03
CA LYS A 146 8.97 -21.12 8.00
C LYS A 146 8.41 -19.84 8.60
N ILE A 147 8.36 -19.80 9.93
CA ILE A 147 8.06 -18.59 10.70
C ILE A 147 9.23 -17.60 10.56
N THR A 148 8.93 -16.40 10.10
CA THR A 148 9.85 -15.26 9.95
C THR A 148 9.17 -13.99 10.44
N MET A 149 9.95 -12.93 10.71
CA MET A 149 9.40 -11.62 11.10
C MET A 149 8.29 -11.17 10.13
N THR A 150 8.58 -11.16 8.83
CA THR A 150 7.64 -10.72 7.79
C THR A 150 6.39 -11.59 7.73
N THR A 151 6.54 -12.91 7.86
CA THR A 151 5.39 -13.82 7.76
C THR A 151 4.44 -13.69 8.95
N SER A 152 5.00 -13.59 10.16
CA SER A 152 4.22 -13.38 11.38
C SER A 152 3.52 -12.02 11.37
N PHE A 153 4.20 -10.99 10.88
CA PHE A 153 3.64 -9.65 10.74
C PHE A 153 2.44 -9.60 9.78
N ILE A 154 2.60 -10.13 8.57
CA ILE A 154 1.52 -10.16 7.56
C ILE A 154 0.34 -10.99 8.07
N ALA A 155 0.61 -12.15 8.70
CA ALA A 155 -0.43 -13.00 9.26
C ALA A 155 -1.20 -12.30 10.40
N ALA A 156 -0.51 -11.56 11.28
CA ALA A 156 -1.16 -10.79 12.35
C ALA A 156 -2.13 -9.75 11.77
N HIS A 157 -1.72 -9.02 10.74
CA HIS A 157 -2.59 -8.07 10.02
C HIS A 157 -3.77 -8.76 9.34
N CYS A 158 -3.59 -9.95 8.78
CA CYS A 158 -4.66 -10.75 8.18
C CYS A 158 -5.72 -11.15 9.21
N VAL A 159 -5.29 -11.69 10.35
CA VAL A 159 -6.18 -12.08 11.46
C VAL A 159 -6.95 -10.86 12.00
N LEU A 160 -6.24 -9.75 12.19
CA LEU A 160 -6.84 -8.52 12.69
C LEU A 160 -7.89 -7.94 11.73
N LEU A 161 -7.61 -7.92 10.42
CA LEU A 161 -8.56 -7.45 9.42
C LEU A 161 -9.80 -8.37 9.36
N ALA A 162 -9.58 -9.69 9.31
CA ALA A 162 -10.65 -10.69 9.26
C ALA A 162 -11.54 -10.65 10.52
N GLY A 163 -11.04 -10.11 11.64
CA GLY A 163 -11.72 -10.20 12.93
C GLY A 163 -11.73 -11.63 13.48
N ASP A 164 -10.64 -12.37 13.21
CA ASP A 164 -10.44 -13.73 13.69
C ASP A 164 -9.94 -13.74 15.16
N SER A 165 -9.65 -14.91 15.71
CA SER A 165 -9.26 -15.19 17.09
C SER A 165 -8.19 -14.25 17.64
N ILE A 166 -8.49 -13.64 18.80
CA ILE A 166 -7.59 -12.81 19.59
C ILE A 166 -6.33 -13.60 19.97
N GLN A 167 -6.49 -14.86 20.36
CA GLN A 167 -5.38 -15.71 20.75
C GLN A 167 -4.41 -15.89 19.59
N ARG A 168 -4.94 -16.13 18.38
CA ARG A 168 -4.13 -16.26 17.17
C ARG A 168 -3.41 -14.95 16.84
N PHE A 169 -4.10 -13.81 16.97
CA PHE A 169 -3.49 -12.49 16.78
C PHE A 169 -2.33 -12.25 17.75
N MET A 170 -2.53 -12.55 19.04
CA MET A 170 -1.51 -12.38 20.08
C MET A 170 -0.30 -13.29 19.83
N THR A 171 -0.50 -14.55 19.47
CA THR A 171 0.60 -15.47 19.12
C THR A 171 1.44 -14.92 17.97
N LEU A 172 0.80 -14.52 16.87
CA LEU A 172 1.50 -13.98 15.69
C LEU A 172 2.21 -12.65 16.00
N THR A 173 1.62 -11.82 16.86
CA THR A 173 2.23 -10.57 17.33
C THR A 173 3.49 -10.85 18.14
N ASN A 174 3.45 -11.82 19.06
CA ASN A 174 4.60 -12.21 19.86
C ASN A 174 5.72 -12.81 19.00
N ASP A 175 5.38 -13.66 18.02
CA ASP A 175 6.34 -14.22 17.07
C ASP A 175 7.00 -13.10 16.24
N PHE A 176 6.21 -12.15 15.75
CA PHE A 176 6.73 -10.98 15.04
C PHE A 176 7.68 -10.14 15.91
N LEU A 177 7.26 -9.76 17.12
CA LEU A 177 8.02 -8.90 18.02
C LEU A 177 9.33 -9.55 18.48
N SER A 178 9.31 -10.86 18.74
CA SER A 178 10.53 -11.62 19.13
C SER A 178 11.56 -11.73 17.99
N LEU A 179 11.10 -11.77 16.74
CA LEU A 179 11.97 -11.86 15.56
C LEU A 179 12.44 -10.50 15.03
N LEU A 180 11.75 -9.41 15.39
CA LEU A 180 12.07 -8.06 14.93
C LEU A 180 13.50 -7.61 15.28
N PRO A 181 14.02 -7.80 16.51
CA PRO A 181 15.40 -7.44 16.84
C PRO A 181 16.45 -8.09 15.93
N LEU A 182 16.33 -9.40 15.71
CA LEU A 182 17.25 -10.15 14.86
C LEU A 182 17.16 -9.67 13.41
N TYR A 183 15.95 -9.36 12.95
CA TYR A 183 15.72 -8.80 11.63
C TYR A 183 16.45 -7.46 11.43
N LEU A 184 16.35 -6.55 12.41
CA LEU A 184 16.98 -5.23 12.38
C LEU A 184 18.50 -5.28 12.30
N GLN A 185 19.12 -6.24 12.98
CA GLN A 185 20.58 -6.43 12.98
C GLN A 185 21.11 -6.93 11.64
N HIS A 186 20.39 -7.83 10.98
CA HIS A 186 20.87 -8.49 9.75
C HIS A 186 20.55 -7.73 8.46
N HIS A 187 19.49 -6.92 8.43
CA HIS A 187 19.02 -6.26 7.19
C HIS A 187 19.52 -4.81 7.11
N GLY A 188 20.79 -4.63 7.53
CA GLY A 188 21.44 -3.40 7.98
C GLY A 188 21.32 -2.13 7.15
N HIS A 189 21.13 -2.16 5.83
CA HIS A 189 21.39 -0.96 5.00
C HIS A 189 20.49 -0.75 3.77
N GLN A 190 19.40 -1.51 3.56
CA GLN A 190 18.69 -1.48 2.26
C GLN A 190 17.17 -1.31 2.29
N GLY A 191 16.53 -1.16 3.46
CA GLY A 191 15.07 -1.29 3.55
C GLY A 191 14.33 -0.09 4.14
N GLN A 192 13.23 0.31 3.50
CA GLN A 192 12.15 1.10 4.12
C GLN A 192 11.22 0.21 4.99
N HIS A 193 11.66 -0.99 5.37
CA HIS A 193 10.79 -2.02 5.95
C HIS A 193 10.24 -1.64 7.31
N THR A 194 11.03 -1.00 8.18
CA THR A 194 10.53 -0.52 9.47
C THR A 194 9.47 0.57 9.28
N ALA A 195 9.64 1.45 8.30
CA ALA A 195 8.63 2.43 7.91
C ALA A 195 7.36 1.75 7.37
N TYR A 196 7.50 0.70 6.55
CA TYR A 196 6.37 -0.10 6.07
C TYR A 196 5.61 -0.76 7.22
N ILE A 197 6.33 -1.41 8.14
CA ILE A 197 5.77 -2.04 9.35
C ILE A 197 4.97 -1.01 10.15
N MET A 198 5.60 0.11 10.49
CA MET A 198 4.94 1.11 11.32
C MET A 198 3.74 1.74 10.61
N SER A 199 3.84 1.99 9.30
CA SER A 199 2.70 2.48 8.52
C SER A 199 1.53 1.50 8.47
N CYS A 200 1.79 0.19 8.37
CA CYS A 200 0.74 -0.83 8.42
C CYS A 200 0.09 -0.89 9.82
N ASN A 201 0.89 -0.78 10.88
CA ASN A 201 0.40 -0.69 12.25
C ASN A 201 -0.52 0.53 12.46
N LEU A 202 -0.12 1.70 11.97
CA LEU A 202 -0.99 2.88 12.01
C LEU A 202 -2.28 2.68 11.20
N ALA A 203 -2.20 2.00 10.05
CA ALA A 203 -3.40 1.67 9.29
C ALA A 203 -4.37 0.78 10.09
N SER A 204 -3.89 -0.13 10.92
CA SER A 204 -4.76 -0.96 11.77
C SER A 204 -5.39 -0.18 12.93
N VAL A 205 -4.71 0.85 13.47
CA VAL A 205 -5.33 1.81 14.41
C VAL A 205 -6.52 2.53 13.78
N PHE A 206 -6.46 2.82 12.47
CA PHE A 206 -7.56 3.39 11.71
C PHE A 206 -8.55 2.36 11.16
N ASN A 207 -8.56 1.12 11.69
CA ASN A 207 -9.36 0.01 11.18
C ASN A 207 -9.27 -0.17 9.65
N TYR A 208 -8.06 0.06 9.11
CA TYR A 208 -7.75 0.04 7.69
C TYR A 208 -8.66 0.95 6.85
N GLY A 209 -9.18 2.04 7.42
CA GLY A 209 -10.09 2.96 6.72
C GLY A 209 -11.49 2.39 6.53
N ASP A 210 -11.96 1.56 7.45
CA ASP A 210 -13.35 1.11 7.46
C ASP A 210 -14.32 2.31 7.46
N PRO A 211 -15.25 2.42 6.48
CA PRO A 211 -16.10 3.60 6.36
C PRO A 211 -16.96 3.88 7.61
N ALA A 212 -17.45 2.84 8.28
CA ALA A 212 -18.26 3.01 9.49
C ALA A 212 -17.41 3.52 10.65
N PHE A 213 -16.19 2.99 10.80
CA PHE A 213 -15.22 3.51 11.77
C PHE A 213 -14.82 4.97 11.47
N MET A 214 -14.54 5.31 10.20
CA MET A 214 -14.17 6.67 9.83
C MET A 214 -15.33 7.68 10.03
N ALA A 215 -16.56 7.26 9.76
CA ALA A 215 -17.76 8.06 10.06
C ALA A 215 -17.96 8.26 11.57
N MET A 216 -17.64 7.26 12.37
CA MET A 216 -17.70 7.35 13.84
C MET A 216 -16.65 8.32 14.40
N VAL A 217 -15.39 8.21 13.97
CA VAL A 217 -14.31 9.11 14.41
C VAL A 217 -14.62 10.57 14.04
N SER A 218 -15.23 10.80 12.87
CA SER A 218 -15.64 12.14 12.42
C SER A 218 -16.96 12.66 13.02
N SER A 219 -17.78 11.80 13.64
CA SER A 219 -19.01 12.20 14.34
C SER A 219 -18.80 12.40 15.84
N GLN A 220 -17.90 11.64 16.47
CA GLN A 220 -17.45 11.88 17.84
C GLN A 220 -16.82 13.28 18.00
N SER A 221 -16.26 13.85 16.93
CA SER A 221 -15.78 15.24 16.91
C SER A 221 -16.89 16.30 16.80
N ARG A 222 -18.15 15.91 16.56
CA ARG A 222 -19.28 16.82 16.31
C ARG A 222 -20.46 16.65 17.27
N SER A 223 -20.67 15.49 17.89
CA SER A 223 -21.70 15.30 18.92
C SER A 223 -21.50 14.00 19.71
N GLY A 224 -21.62 14.05 21.03
CA GLY A 224 -21.49 12.91 21.95
C GLY A 224 -22.70 11.96 21.99
N HIS A 225 -23.18 11.46 20.84
CA HIS A 225 -24.26 10.47 20.79
C HIS A 225 -23.82 9.19 20.06
N THR A 226 -24.07 8.06 20.71
CA THR A 226 -23.65 6.71 20.33
C THR A 226 -24.73 5.98 19.51
N PRO A 227 -24.43 5.49 18.30
CA PRO A 227 -25.27 4.50 17.61
C PRO A 227 -24.70 3.07 17.73
N GLN A 228 -25.61 2.12 18.02
CA GLN A 228 -25.60 0.64 17.92
C GLN A 228 -24.37 -0.19 18.38
N THR A 229 -24.66 -1.19 19.22
CA THR A 229 -23.76 -1.82 20.21
C THR A 229 -22.80 -2.91 19.71
N ASN A 230 -23.12 -3.66 18.63
CA ASN A 230 -22.32 -4.85 18.27
C ASN A 230 -21.20 -4.58 17.24
N GLN A 231 -21.47 -3.82 16.17
CA GLN A 231 -20.42 -3.45 15.19
C GLN A 231 -19.42 -2.44 15.79
N LEU A 232 -19.91 -1.56 16.66
CA LEU A 232 -19.09 -0.65 17.46
C LEU A 232 -18.11 -1.41 18.36
N GLY A 233 -18.58 -2.47 19.03
CA GLY A 233 -17.73 -3.33 19.87
C GLY A 233 -16.58 -3.95 19.09
N LEU A 234 -16.86 -4.53 17.92
CA LEU A 234 -15.83 -5.15 17.07
C LEU A 234 -14.84 -4.13 16.50
N ALA A 235 -15.32 -2.97 16.03
CA ALA A 235 -14.46 -1.90 15.52
C ALA A 235 -13.53 -1.33 16.61
N ASN A 236 -14.06 -1.12 17.82
CA ASN A 236 -13.29 -0.68 18.98
C ASN A 236 -12.26 -1.72 19.40
N GLN A 237 -12.61 -3.01 19.32
CA GLN A 237 -11.71 -4.10 19.64
C GLN A 237 -10.56 -4.22 18.63
N LYS A 238 -10.84 -4.16 17.33
CA LYS A 238 -9.81 -4.15 16.28
C LYS A 238 -8.87 -2.95 16.42
N GLN A 239 -9.42 -1.77 16.72
CA GLN A 239 -8.64 -0.57 17.01
C GLN A 239 -7.72 -0.80 18.23
N ALA A 240 -8.23 -1.34 19.33
CA ALA A 240 -7.44 -1.59 20.53
C ALA A 240 -6.26 -2.54 20.26
N TYR A 241 -6.46 -3.56 19.43
CA TYR A 241 -5.37 -4.45 18.99
C TYR A 241 -4.39 -3.78 18.04
N GLY A 242 -4.85 -2.92 17.12
CA GLY A 242 -3.97 -2.11 16.29
C GLY A 242 -3.10 -1.17 17.13
N VAL A 243 -3.69 -0.53 18.14
CA VAL A 243 -2.98 0.31 19.12
C VAL A 243 -1.94 -0.53 19.87
N HIS A 244 -2.33 -1.68 20.41
CA HIS A 244 -1.42 -2.58 21.11
C HIS A 244 -0.21 -2.97 20.24
N LEU A 245 -0.44 -3.47 19.03
CA LEU A 245 0.61 -3.84 18.08
C LEU A 245 1.53 -2.65 17.77
N THR A 246 0.95 -1.46 17.54
CA THR A 246 1.69 -0.22 17.25
C THR A 246 2.67 0.12 18.37
N PHE A 247 2.18 0.20 19.61
CA PHE A 247 3.01 0.61 20.76
C PHE A 247 4.01 -0.46 21.19
N GLN A 248 3.68 -1.74 21.08
CA GLN A 248 4.64 -2.82 21.32
C GLN A 248 5.77 -2.79 20.27
N THR A 249 5.43 -2.56 19.01
CA THR A 249 6.43 -2.40 17.94
C THR A 249 7.33 -1.19 18.21
N LEU A 250 6.75 -0.05 18.58
CA LEU A 250 7.49 1.15 18.94
C LEU A 250 8.43 0.91 20.13
N SER A 251 7.95 0.21 21.16
CA SER A 251 8.75 -0.13 22.35
C SER A 251 9.99 -0.94 21.96
N VAL A 252 9.84 -1.97 21.11
CA VAL A 252 10.98 -2.73 20.58
C VAL A 252 11.90 -1.81 19.77
N LEU A 253 11.38 -1.01 18.84
CA LEU A 253 12.19 -0.12 18.02
C LEU A 253 13.00 0.89 18.83
N LEU A 254 12.44 1.45 19.92
CA LEU A 254 13.12 2.38 20.82
C LEU A 254 14.30 1.72 21.56
N GLN A 255 14.17 0.44 21.95
CA GLN A 255 15.28 -0.32 22.55
C GLN A 255 16.45 -0.50 21.57
N TYR A 256 16.18 -0.48 20.26
CA TYR A 256 17.17 -0.55 19.19
C TYR A 256 17.34 0.80 18.47
N GLY A 257 17.08 1.93 19.15
CA GLY A 257 17.11 3.28 18.59
C GLY A 257 18.46 3.72 18.00
N ASN A 258 19.56 3.07 18.41
CA ASN A 258 20.90 3.31 17.86
C ASN A 258 21.13 2.65 16.48
N SER A 259 20.23 1.76 16.04
CA SER A 259 20.30 1.18 14.70
C SER A 259 19.73 2.17 13.67
N HIS A 260 20.47 2.47 12.59
CA HIS A 260 19.97 3.33 11.52
C HIS A 260 18.63 2.86 10.93
N ASN A 261 18.32 1.57 11.05
CA ASN A 261 17.10 0.96 10.55
C ASN A 261 15.83 1.28 11.36
N SER A 262 15.93 1.58 12.67
CA SER A 262 14.76 1.85 13.51
C SER A 262 14.29 3.31 13.40
N VAL A 263 15.19 4.23 13.07
CA VAL A 263 14.96 5.68 13.05
C VAL A 263 13.74 6.10 12.20
N PRO A 264 13.54 5.60 10.96
CA PRO A 264 12.38 6.01 10.15
C PRO A 264 11.04 5.66 10.80
N ALA A 265 10.94 4.48 11.41
CA ALA A 265 9.72 4.02 12.06
C ALA A 265 9.46 4.77 13.38
N ILE A 266 10.51 5.07 14.15
CA ILE A 266 10.42 5.89 15.36
C ILE A 266 9.92 7.29 14.98
N HIS A 267 10.50 7.91 13.95
CA HIS A 267 10.07 9.22 13.47
C HIS A 267 8.59 9.24 13.04
N ILE A 268 8.15 8.24 12.25
CA ILE A 268 6.74 8.09 11.86
C ILE A 268 5.84 7.99 13.09
N SER A 269 6.24 7.22 14.10
CA SER A 269 5.46 7.04 15.32
C SER A 269 5.34 8.34 16.12
N LEU A 270 6.44 9.07 16.29
CA LEU A 270 6.44 10.34 17.00
C LEU A 270 5.62 11.40 16.27
N ALA A 271 5.75 11.49 14.94
CA ALA A 271 4.93 12.39 14.12
C ALA A 271 3.43 12.08 14.26
N PHE A 272 3.07 10.80 14.27
CA PHE A 272 1.69 10.37 14.54
C PHE A 272 1.21 10.81 15.92
N LEU A 273 1.98 10.55 16.98
CA LEU A 273 1.63 10.95 18.35
C LEU A 273 1.48 12.47 18.48
N CYS A 274 2.39 13.25 17.88
CA CYS A 274 2.30 14.71 17.86
C CYS A 274 1.01 15.19 17.18
N ALA A 275 0.62 14.58 16.06
CA ALA A 275 -0.62 14.92 15.37
C ALA A 275 -1.86 14.60 16.22
N VAL A 276 -1.87 13.46 16.92
CA VAL A 276 -2.96 13.08 17.83
C VAL A 276 -3.06 14.05 19.01
N VAL A 277 -1.95 14.41 19.64
CA VAL A 277 -1.94 15.37 20.76
C VAL A 277 -2.41 16.75 20.29
N GLY A 278 -1.91 17.24 19.14
CA GLY A 278 -2.35 18.51 18.56
C GLY A 278 -3.86 18.55 18.29
N TYR A 279 -4.42 17.44 17.81
CA TYR A 279 -5.86 17.29 17.63
C TYR A 279 -6.62 17.37 18.96
N LEU A 280 -6.15 16.67 20.01
CA LEU A 280 -6.79 16.70 21.33
C LEU A 280 -6.71 18.07 22.01
N THR A 281 -5.64 18.84 21.78
CA THR A 281 -5.48 20.19 22.36
C THR A 281 -6.23 21.28 21.61
N SER A 282 -6.79 20.99 20.42
CA SER A 282 -7.53 21.95 19.59
C SER A 282 -9.05 21.81 19.69
N GLN A 283 -9.53 20.82 20.46
CA GLN A 283 -10.92 20.67 20.89
C GLN A 283 -11.14 21.34 22.25
#